data_AF-A0AAU4U129-F1
#
_entry.id   AF-A0AAU4U129-F1
#
_cell.length_a   1.000
_cell.length_b   1.000
_cell.length_c   1.000
_cell.angle_alpha   90.00
_cell.angle_beta   90.00
_cell.angle_gamma   90.00
#
_symmetry.space_group_name_H-M   'P 1'
#
loop_
_entity.id
_entity.type
_entity.pdbx_description
1 polymer ?
#
loop_
_entity_poly.entity_id
_entity_poly.type
_entity_poly.pdbx_seq_one_letter_code
_entity_poly.pdbx_strand_id
1 'polypeptide(L)'
;MMIQPRRALLAVWDAILKCSTAAPGDWTNPGRDGANSISDAEQLVCLLYPALKVPDLGFSVPDDTGSDVLRALSPLGDWAGIPRTVTAVIEGYLDTYSDSEGRPVFPPGSYLRPLTPDAEPADEQRRLETVEAYSMSVTLSLSALAFVKSFAKHVRGTELTETLGRTERALNVRLTHAMRGLLNSFTVDVFPQDSPKGAALLQSVDQRSQPWRTLLDGLRSELQPIRAGLLGLALPEAVAARLGDESLLFQCGWAWGPMGTEDDARPLQATADPVPSLYFTVAAMDGIVDFFASQTARMGLLGPQQQTLVHDLRLRWELTQSYWTALARFGGGRWPLKDMRWRVGDYEEDEESDYVTLQVASVVVHNLMRHRGVDDVAPVDDLRPLVDVLEELADRGGITRRPSERARTVQLHDPGELLPLPGADRHGGPPVGWRTADYTPMLLKRMLQVAGLTQDLSQRDRLLSAADALFDHLWRRRLTQGRAAGLWDSPSSVFGTQGPSPAAPSWYLTERVVEVLVVAASTVSARPARSPLLLDLAGELLREAEHLFAQEMMSPPLSDSSAEDLLVRIEADLREVRDLVELRPGTAVALAQEALRDLHALVRARTRATRGG
;
A
#
# COMPACT_ATOMS: atom_id res chain seq x y z
N MET A 1 -9.18 -10.48 -16.18
CA MET A 1 -10.01 -11.28 -15.25
C MET A 1 -10.40 -10.36 -14.12
N MET A 2 -11.66 -10.31 -13.67
CA MET A 2 -12.00 -9.48 -12.51
C MET A 2 -11.26 -10.01 -11.28
N ILE A 3 -10.50 -9.15 -10.60
CA ILE A 3 -9.77 -9.50 -9.38
C ILE A 3 -10.76 -10.06 -8.33
N GLN A 4 -10.48 -11.24 -7.78
CA GLN A 4 -11.25 -11.88 -6.71
C GLN A 4 -10.40 -11.94 -5.43
N PRO A 5 -10.29 -10.85 -4.64
CA PRO A 5 -9.25 -10.71 -3.62
C PRO A 5 -9.28 -11.81 -2.56
N ARG A 6 -10.45 -12.09 -1.96
CA ARG A 6 -10.60 -13.13 -0.93
C ARG A 6 -10.14 -14.49 -1.43
N ARG A 7 -10.62 -14.90 -2.62
CA ARG A 7 -10.27 -16.20 -3.21
C ARG A 7 -8.78 -16.29 -3.53
N ALA A 8 -8.19 -15.23 -4.08
CA ALA A 8 -6.77 -15.18 -4.38
C ALA A 8 -5.92 -15.25 -3.10
N LEU A 9 -6.28 -14.50 -2.05
CA LEU A 9 -5.59 -14.52 -0.75
C LEU A 9 -5.61 -15.91 -0.12
N LEU A 10 -6.77 -16.58 -0.09
CA LEU A 10 -6.87 -17.95 0.43
C LEU A 10 -6.05 -18.95 -0.38
N ALA A 11 -5.97 -18.78 -1.71
CA ALA A 11 -5.13 -19.62 -2.57
C ALA A 11 -3.64 -19.37 -2.31
N VAL A 12 -3.24 -18.12 -2.02
CA VAL A 12 -1.87 -17.80 -1.62
C VAL A 12 -1.55 -18.42 -0.27
N TRP A 13 -2.43 -18.33 0.73
CA TRP A 13 -2.21 -18.98 2.03
C TRP A 13 -2.02 -20.49 1.92
N ASP A 14 -2.88 -21.18 1.16
CA ASP A 14 -2.73 -22.61 0.90
C ASP A 14 -1.37 -22.94 0.25
N ALA A 15 -0.93 -22.12 -0.73
CA ALA A 15 0.37 -22.29 -1.38
C ALA A 15 1.56 -22.01 -0.45
N ILE A 16 1.49 -20.96 0.39
CA ILE A 16 2.51 -20.62 1.37
C ILE A 16 2.69 -21.78 2.35
N LEU A 17 1.60 -22.30 2.89
CA LEU A 17 1.67 -23.36 3.88
C LEU A 17 2.21 -24.66 3.26
N LYS A 18 1.74 -25.05 2.07
CA LYS A 18 2.33 -26.18 1.32
C LYS A 18 3.83 -26.00 1.08
N CYS A 19 4.27 -24.79 0.79
CA CYS A 19 5.67 -24.49 0.54
C CYS A 19 6.51 -24.53 1.83
N SER A 20 5.99 -23.95 2.91
CA SER A 20 6.75 -23.59 4.11
C SER A 20 6.67 -24.62 5.24
N THR A 21 5.66 -25.50 5.22
CA THR A 21 5.48 -26.55 6.24
C THR A 21 5.85 -27.92 5.68
N ALA A 22 7.03 -28.44 6.03
CA ALA A 22 7.44 -29.79 5.65
C ALA A 22 6.71 -30.87 6.46
N ALA A 23 6.48 -30.59 7.76
CA ALA A 23 5.69 -31.37 8.70
C ALA A 23 4.87 -30.42 9.59
N PRO A 24 3.82 -30.89 10.30
CA PRO A 24 3.09 -30.08 11.25
C PRO A 24 4.03 -29.51 12.32
N GLY A 25 4.09 -28.18 12.46
CA GLY A 25 4.95 -27.47 13.41
C GLY A 25 6.36 -27.13 12.91
N ASP A 26 6.73 -27.53 11.69
CA ASP A 26 8.00 -27.16 11.07
C ASP A 26 7.79 -25.98 10.10
N TRP A 27 8.31 -24.80 10.44
CA TRP A 27 8.22 -23.60 9.60
C TRP A 27 9.59 -23.25 9.04
N THR A 28 9.69 -23.25 7.72
CA THR A 28 10.95 -22.96 7.01
C THR A 28 10.73 -21.85 5.99
N ASN A 29 11.80 -21.14 5.65
CA ASN A 29 11.84 -20.23 4.51
C ASN A 29 12.52 -20.91 3.30
N PRO A 30 11.76 -21.47 2.34
CA PRO A 30 12.29 -22.10 1.14
C PRO A 30 12.57 -21.10 -0.01
N GLY A 31 12.61 -19.80 0.27
CA GLY A 31 12.71 -18.75 -0.74
C GLY A 31 14.06 -18.79 -1.50
N ARG A 32 14.04 -18.34 -2.76
CA ARG A 32 15.23 -18.35 -3.63
C ARG A 32 16.36 -17.44 -3.15
N ASP A 33 16.02 -16.44 -2.35
CA ASP A 33 16.93 -15.48 -1.73
C ASP A 33 17.38 -15.93 -0.31
N GLY A 34 16.98 -17.13 0.12
CA GLY A 34 17.33 -17.67 1.43
C GLY A 34 16.68 -16.93 2.60
N ALA A 35 16.96 -17.43 3.81
CA ALA A 35 16.46 -16.85 5.05
C ALA A 35 17.25 -15.60 5.43
N ASN A 36 16.53 -14.53 5.73
CA ASN A 36 17.04 -13.29 6.29
C ASN A 36 15.89 -12.51 6.94
N SER A 37 16.20 -11.45 7.67
CA SER A 37 15.20 -10.72 8.47
C SER A 37 14.07 -10.12 7.62
N ILE A 38 14.31 -9.85 6.34
CA ILE A 38 13.35 -9.28 5.41
C ILE A 38 12.54 -10.41 4.77
N SER A 39 13.21 -11.41 4.19
CA SER A 39 12.59 -12.56 3.51
C SER A 39 11.65 -13.34 4.43
N ASP A 40 12.05 -13.60 5.67
CA ASP A 40 11.20 -14.28 6.65
C ASP A 40 10.02 -13.39 7.09
N ALA A 41 10.24 -12.07 7.15
CA ALA A 41 9.16 -11.13 7.46
C ALA A 41 8.14 -11.06 6.32
N GLU A 42 8.58 -10.99 5.07
CA GLU A 42 7.73 -11.02 3.87
C GLU A 42 6.84 -12.27 3.86
N GLN A 43 7.43 -13.43 4.15
CA GLN A 43 6.70 -14.70 4.26
C GLN A 43 5.62 -14.65 5.36
N LEU A 44 5.93 -14.12 6.54
CA LEU A 44 4.98 -14.00 7.65
C LEU A 44 3.90 -12.94 7.41
N VAL A 45 4.27 -11.81 6.83
CA VAL A 45 3.36 -10.73 6.44
C VAL A 45 2.32 -11.24 5.45
N CYS A 46 2.69 -12.15 4.54
CA CYS A 46 1.73 -12.78 3.65
C CYS A 46 0.57 -13.50 4.37
N LEU A 47 0.79 -13.98 5.61
CA LEU A 47 -0.27 -14.55 6.46
C LEU A 47 -0.94 -13.50 7.34
N LEU A 48 -0.16 -12.68 8.03
CA LEU A 48 -0.66 -11.80 9.10
C LEU A 48 -1.32 -10.52 8.56
N TYR A 49 -0.79 -9.94 7.48
CA TYR A 49 -1.27 -8.66 6.97
C TYR A 49 -2.69 -8.75 6.38
N PRO A 50 -3.05 -9.77 5.57
CA PRO A 50 -4.44 -9.91 5.12
C PRO A 50 -5.41 -10.15 6.28
N ALA A 51 -5.04 -10.94 7.28
CA ALA A 51 -5.86 -11.18 8.46
C ALA A 51 -6.06 -9.91 9.32
N LEU A 52 -5.08 -9.02 9.33
CA LEU A 52 -5.23 -7.69 9.91
C LEU A 52 -6.20 -6.85 9.08
N LYS A 53 -5.93 -6.65 7.80
CA LYS A 53 -6.57 -5.62 6.97
C LYS A 53 -7.92 -6.01 6.38
N VAL A 54 -8.21 -7.31 6.26
CA VAL A 54 -9.47 -7.84 5.71
C VAL A 54 -10.20 -8.58 6.84
N PRO A 55 -11.21 -7.96 7.48
CA PRO A 55 -11.86 -8.51 8.67
C PRO A 55 -12.34 -9.95 8.53
N ASP A 56 -12.93 -10.30 7.39
CA ASP A 56 -13.46 -11.64 7.12
C ASP A 56 -12.38 -12.74 6.95
N LEU A 57 -11.09 -12.36 6.96
CA LEU A 57 -9.94 -13.27 6.93
C LEU A 57 -9.27 -13.43 8.30
N GLY A 58 -9.82 -12.82 9.36
CA GLY A 58 -9.28 -12.95 10.71
C GLY A 58 -9.29 -14.39 11.20
N PHE A 59 -8.19 -14.81 11.83
CA PHE A 59 -8.04 -16.14 12.43
C PHE A 59 -7.43 -16.10 13.85
N SER A 60 -7.37 -14.93 14.48
CA SER A 60 -6.88 -14.78 15.86
C SER A 60 -7.90 -15.18 16.93
N VAL A 61 -9.18 -15.28 16.54
CA VAL A 61 -10.29 -15.71 17.41
C VAL A 61 -10.75 -17.09 16.94
N PRO A 62 -10.41 -18.16 17.68
CA PRO A 62 -10.67 -19.54 17.24
C PRO A 62 -12.14 -19.80 16.86
N ASP A 63 -13.09 -19.26 17.64
CA ASP A 63 -14.52 -19.52 17.49
C ASP A 63 -15.20 -18.72 16.35
N ASP A 64 -14.54 -17.68 15.84
CA ASP A 64 -15.08 -16.76 14.80
C ASP A 64 -14.41 -16.96 13.42
N THR A 65 -13.54 -17.97 13.30
CA THR A 65 -12.76 -18.18 12.07
C THR A 65 -13.63 -18.85 11.00
N GLY A 66 -13.73 -18.21 9.82
CA GLY A 66 -14.49 -18.74 8.68
C GLY A 66 -14.02 -20.12 8.21
N SER A 67 -14.95 -20.97 7.76
CA SER A 67 -14.64 -22.36 7.35
C SER A 67 -13.68 -22.48 6.16
N ASP A 68 -13.68 -21.51 5.26
CA ASP A 68 -12.76 -21.41 4.12
C ASP A 68 -11.36 -20.97 4.57
N VAL A 69 -11.27 -20.07 5.55
CA VAL A 69 -10.02 -19.69 6.22
C VAL A 69 -9.43 -20.88 6.96
N LEU A 70 -10.21 -21.59 7.78
CA LEU A 70 -9.75 -22.81 8.46
C LEU A 70 -9.23 -23.87 7.49
N ARG A 71 -9.88 -24.02 6.33
CA ARG A 71 -9.43 -24.95 5.29
C ARG A 71 -8.10 -24.53 4.68
N ALA A 72 -7.92 -23.25 4.38
CA ALA A 72 -6.66 -22.74 3.86
C ALA A 72 -5.52 -22.89 4.87
N LEU A 73 -5.82 -22.72 6.17
CA LEU A 73 -4.85 -22.77 7.27
C LEU A 73 -4.66 -24.17 7.88
N SER A 74 -5.35 -25.21 7.37
CA SER A 74 -5.33 -26.54 7.98
C SER A 74 -3.94 -27.17 8.16
N PRO A 75 -2.91 -26.88 7.33
CA PRO A 75 -1.56 -27.37 7.60
C PRO A 75 -0.95 -26.88 8.92
N LEU A 76 -1.43 -25.77 9.49
CA LEU A 76 -0.97 -25.24 10.78
C LEU A 76 -1.66 -25.89 11.99
N GLY A 77 -2.75 -26.61 11.77
CA GLY A 77 -3.51 -27.29 12.82
C GLY A 77 -5.03 -27.12 12.67
N ASP A 78 -5.75 -27.44 13.75
CA ASP A 78 -7.18 -27.19 13.86
C ASP A 78 -7.48 -25.74 14.31
N TRP A 79 -8.76 -25.41 14.46
CA TRP A 79 -9.23 -24.07 14.85
C TRP A 79 -8.56 -23.52 16.13
N ALA A 80 -8.20 -24.39 17.09
CA ALA A 80 -7.51 -24.01 18.33
C ALA A 80 -5.98 -24.07 18.22
N GLY A 81 -5.45 -24.91 17.33
CA GLY A 81 -4.03 -25.09 17.07
C GLY A 81 -3.43 -23.97 16.21
N ILE A 82 -4.17 -23.52 15.19
CA ILE A 82 -3.71 -22.48 14.24
C ILE A 82 -3.10 -21.28 14.97
N PRO A 83 -3.78 -20.64 15.95
CA PRO A 83 -3.21 -19.44 16.54
C PRO A 83 -1.96 -19.70 17.41
N ARG A 84 -1.87 -20.89 18.00
CA ARG A 84 -0.69 -21.31 18.79
C ARG A 84 0.52 -21.54 17.88
N THR A 85 0.32 -22.25 16.77
CA THR A 85 1.37 -22.48 15.77
C THR A 85 1.88 -21.15 15.22
N VAL A 86 0.98 -20.23 14.85
CA VAL A 86 1.38 -18.90 14.35
C VAL A 86 2.15 -18.10 15.40
N THR A 87 1.74 -18.17 16.68
CA THR A 87 2.50 -17.53 17.78
C THR A 87 3.90 -18.10 17.89
N ALA A 88 4.06 -19.43 17.84
CA ALA A 88 5.37 -20.08 17.92
C ALA A 88 6.28 -19.71 16.74
N VAL A 89 5.71 -19.56 15.54
CA VAL A 89 6.47 -19.09 14.36
C VAL A 89 6.92 -17.64 14.52
N ILE A 90 6.06 -16.77 15.07
CA ILE A 90 6.44 -15.38 15.39
C ILE A 90 7.57 -15.35 16.43
N GLU A 91 7.50 -16.16 17.48
CA GLU A 91 8.58 -16.30 18.47
C GLU A 91 9.88 -16.74 17.82
N GLY A 92 9.85 -17.78 16.98
CA GLY A 92 11.03 -18.26 16.26
C GLY A 92 11.67 -17.19 15.37
N TYR A 93 10.87 -16.36 14.69
CA TYR A 93 11.36 -15.21 13.94
C TYR A 93 12.04 -14.18 14.84
N LEU A 94 11.41 -13.80 15.96
CA LEU A 94 11.95 -12.81 16.90
C LEU A 94 13.26 -13.28 17.52
N ASP A 95 13.35 -14.55 17.89
CA ASP A 95 14.56 -15.16 18.45
C ASP A 95 15.68 -15.24 17.42
N THR A 96 15.36 -15.59 16.16
CA THR A 96 16.34 -15.69 15.08
C THR A 96 16.94 -14.33 14.70
N TYR A 97 16.13 -13.28 14.71
CA TYR A 97 16.55 -11.92 14.31
C TYR A 97 16.71 -10.99 15.51
N SER A 98 17.30 -11.52 16.57
CA SER A 98 17.82 -10.77 17.71
C SER A 98 19.29 -11.13 17.95
N ASP A 99 20.09 -10.15 18.37
CA ASP A 99 21.49 -10.38 18.76
C ASP A 99 21.59 -11.05 20.15
N SER A 100 22.81 -11.30 20.61
CA SER A 100 23.07 -11.93 21.91
C SER A 100 22.62 -11.11 23.12
N GLU A 101 22.41 -9.79 22.94
CA GLU A 101 21.83 -8.92 23.98
C GLU A 101 20.28 -8.86 23.89
N GLY A 102 19.67 -9.60 22.95
CA GLY A 102 18.24 -9.57 22.68
C GLY A 102 17.78 -8.33 21.89
N ARG A 103 18.70 -7.63 21.23
CA ARG A 103 18.37 -6.49 20.38
C ARG A 103 17.93 -6.97 19.01
N PRO A 104 16.82 -6.45 18.46
CA PRO A 104 16.41 -6.75 17.10
C PRO A 104 17.49 -6.33 16.09
N VAL A 105 17.80 -7.22 15.15
CA VAL A 105 18.67 -6.94 14.00
C VAL A 105 17.86 -7.02 12.70
N PHE A 106 18.31 -6.27 11.68
CA PHE A 106 17.60 -6.15 10.41
C PHE A 106 18.47 -6.47 9.17
N PRO A 107 19.18 -7.63 9.13
CA PRO A 107 20.06 -7.95 8.01
C PRO A 107 19.26 -8.22 6.73
N PRO A 108 19.62 -7.58 5.60
CA PRO A 108 19.03 -7.81 4.29
C PRO A 108 19.51 -9.13 3.65
N GLY A 109 20.61 -9.69 4.15
CA GLY A 109 21.15 -10.96 3.69
C GLY A 109 21.47 -10.93 2.19
N SER A 110 20.84 -11.82 1.43
CA SER A 110 21.12 -11.97 0.00
C SER A 110 20.47 -10.88 -0.86
N TYR A 111 19.59 -10.01 -0.34
CA TYR A 111 19.00 -8.95 -1.16
C TYR A 111 20.03 -7.92 -1.66
N LEU A 112 21.17 -7.81 -0.97
CA LEU A 112 22.31 -7.04 -1.45
C LEU A 112 23.01 -7.76 -2.60
N ARG A 113 23.16 -7.06 -3.72
CA ARG A 113 23.86 -7.54 -4.91
C ARG A 113 25.09 -6.68 -5.18
N PRO A 114 26.21 -7.26 -5.63
CA PRO A 114 27.35 -6.48 -6.09
C PRO A 114 26.95 -5.63 -7.31
N LEU A 115 27.50 -4.42 -7.45
CA LEU A 115 27.38 -3.64 -8.69
C LEU A 115 28.32 -4.18 -9.78
N THR A 116 29.46 -4.71 -9.37
CA THR A 116 30.42 -5.37 -10.27
C THR A 116 30.04 -6.84 -10.43
N PRO A 117 29.86 -7.35 -11.67
CA PRO A 117 29.67 -8.78 -11.91
C PRO A 117 30.79 -9.61 -11.26
N ASP A 118 30.43 -10.77 -10.70
CA ASP A 118 31.33 -11.75 -10.05
C ASP A 118 31.96 -11.35 -8.70
N ALA A 119 31.68 -10.15 -8.17
CA ALA A 119 32.08 -9.79 -6.81
C ALA A 119 31.08 -10.33 -5.76
N GLU A 120 31.51 -10.58 -4.52
CA GLU A 120 30.61 -10.98 -3.44
C GLU A 120 30.59 -9.92 -2.33
N PRO A 121 29.40 -9.54 -1.81
CA PRO A 121 29.31 -8.68 -0.64
C PRO A 121 30.04 -9.28 0.56
N ALA A 122 30.78 -8.44 1.29
CA ALA A 122 31.44 -8.84 2.52
C ALA A 122 30.43 -9.15 3.64
N ASP A 123 30.83 -9.94 4.64
CA ASP A 123 29.95 -10.32 5.76
C ASP A 123 29.41 -9.10 6.54
N GLU A 124 30.21 -8.04 6.66
CA GLU A 124 29.76 -6.79 7.28
C GLU A 124 28.69 -6.10 6.43
N GLN A 125 28.86 -6.08 5.10
CA GLN A 125 27.85 -5.53 4.18
C GLN A 125 26.52 -6.27 4.29
N ARG A 126 26.53 -7.60 4.45
CA ARG A 126 25.32 -8.43 4.60
C ARG A 126 24.53 -8.16 5.89
N ARG A 127 25.15 -7.47 6.85
CA ARG A 127 24.53 -7.04 8.12
C ARG A 127 24.04 -5.59 8.10
N LEU A 128 24.26 -4.85 7.01
CA LEU A 128 23.83 -3.45 6.90
C LEU A 128 22.32 -3.35 6.93
N GLU A 129 21.78 -2.59 7.86
CA GLU A 129 20.34 -2.39 7.97
C GLU A 129 19.85 -1.39 6.92
N THR A 130 18.66 -1.63 6.37
CA THR A 130 18.09 -0.82 5.28
C THR A 130 16.71 -0.29 5.66
N VAL A 131 16.29 0.78 4.99
CA VAL A 131 14.93 1.32 5.11
C VAL A 131 13.87 0.30 4.73
N GLU A 132 14.14 -0.57 3.75
CA GLU A 132 13.25 -1.67 3.41
C GLU A 132 13.02 -2.61 4.60
N ALA A 133 14.10 -2.99 5.30
CA ALA A 133 14.02 -3.88 6.44
C ALA A 133 13.23 -3.26 7.60
N TYR A 134 13.44 -1.98 7.88
CA TYR A 134 12.68 -1.27 8.89
C TYR A 134 11.20 -1.13 8.51
N SER A 135 10.90 -0.77 7.25
CA SER A 135 9.54 -0.66 6.75
C SER A 135 8.78 -1.98 6.84
N MET A 136 9.38 -3.06 6.34
CA MET A 136 8.84 -4.43 6.44
C MET A 136 8.62 -4.84 7.90
N SER A 137 9.55 -4.50 8.79
CA SER A 137 9.40 -4.81 10.21
C SER A 137 8.28 -4.02 10.89
N VAL A 138 7.97 -2.79 10.45
CA VAL A 138 6.80 -2.06 10.96
C VAL A 138 5.53 -2.82 10.62
N THR A 139 5.36 -3.20 9.35
CA THR A 139 4.20 -3.95 8.86
C THR A 139 4.03 -5.28 9.59
N LEU A 140 5.13 -6.05 9.73
CA LEU A 140 5.14 -7.30 10.47
C LEU A 140 4.78 -7.09 11.94
N SER A 141 5.46 -6.18 12.63
CA SER A 141 5.26 -5.97 14.07
C SER A 141 3.84 -5.51 14.37
N LEU A 142 3.26 -4.61 13.59
CA LEU A 142 1.87 -4.17 13.79
C LEU A 142 0.87 -5.32 13.56
N SER A 143 1.07 -6.11 12.50
CA SER A 143 0.20 -7.24 12.18
C SER A 143 0.29 -8.35 13.23
N ALA A 144 1.49 -8.68 13.68
CA ALA A 144 1.75 -9.65 14.73
C ALA A 144 1.24 -9.16 16.10
N LEU A 145 1.44 -7.89 16.46
CA LEU A 145 0.91 -7.32 17.71
C LEU A 145 -0.62 -7.38 17.74
N ALA A 146 -1.27 -7.02 16.64
CA ALA A 146 -2.72 -7.12 16.53
C ALA A 146 -3.21 -8.56 16.72
N PHE A 147 -2.53 -9.51 16.07
CA PHE A 147 -2.81 -10.92 16.18
C PHE A 147 -2.63 -11.45 17.62
N VAL A 148 -1.46 -11.23 18.23
CA VAL A 148 -1.12 -11.69 19.59
C VAL A 148 -2.06 -11.09 20.63
N LYS A 149 -2.32 -9.78 20.58
CA LYS A 149 -3.24 -9.11 21.51
C LYS A 149 -4.67 -9.60 21.37
N SER A 150 -5.11 -9.89 20.14
CA SER A 150 -6.45 -10.44 19.89
C SER A 150 -6.56 -11.87 20.44
N PHE A 151 -5.57 -12.72 20.16
CA PHE A 151 -5.56 -14.10 20.63
C PHE A 151 -5.44 -14.20 22.16
N ALA A 152 -4.63 -13.35 22.79
CA ALA A 152 -4.46 -13.32 24.25
C ALA A 152 -5.76 -13.11 25.02
N LYS A 153 -6.76 -12.41 24.44
CA LYS A 153 -8.08 -12.22 25.08
C LYS A 153 -8.91 -13.50 25.18
N HIS A 154 -8.57 -14.52 24.41
CA HIS A 154 -9.32 -15.78 24.27
C HIS A 154 -8.59 -16.98 24.91
N VAL A 155 -7.39 -16.76 25.45
CA VAL A 155 -6.59 -17.81 26.06
C VAL A 155 -6.85 -17.90 27.57
N ARG A 156 -6.88 -19.14 28.08
CA ARG A 156 -6.89 -19.45 29.51
C ARG A 156 -5.69 -20.35 29.82
N GLY A 157 -4.90 -20.01 30.85
CA GLY A 157 -3.73 -20.79 31.27
C GLY A 157 -2.47 -19.92 31.40
N THR A 158 -1.70 -20.13 32.46
CA THR A 158 -0.57 -19.26 32.84
C THR A 158 0.56 -19.29 31.79
N GLU A 159 0.97 -20.48 31.35
CA GLU A 159 2.10 -20.65 30.43
C GLU A 159 1.90 -19.97 29.06
N LEU A 160 0.74 -20.17 28.43
CA LEU A 160 0.44 -19.55 27.14
C LEU A 160 0.23 -18.03 27.28
N THR A 161 -0.33 -17.56 28.39
CA THR A 161 -0.46 -16.13 28.68
C THR A 161 0.92 -15.47 28.83
N GLU A 162 1.85 -16.12 29.54
CA GLU A 162 3.22 -15.63 29.70
C GLU A 162 3.98 -15.60 28.37
N THR A 163 3.79 -16.62 27.54
CA THR A 163 4.36 -16.73 26.19
C THR A 163 3.88 -15.60 25.29
N LEU A 164 2.56 -15.36 25.23
CA LEU A 164 2.00 -14.23 24.49
C LEU A 164 2.50 -12.89 25.01
N GLY A 165 2.63 -12.73 26.34
CA GLY A 165 3.18 -11.52 26.95
C GLY A 165 4.67 -11.29 26.64
N ARG A 166 5.49 -12.35 26.56
CA ARG A 166 6.89 -12.25 26.10
C ARG A 166 6.95 -11.85 24.62
N THR A 167 6.15 -12.50 23.78
CA THR A 167 6.05 -12.22 22.34
C THR A 167 5.65 -10.77 22.10
N GLU A 168 4.63 -10.27 22.80
CA GLU A 168 4.18 -8.88 22.71
C GLU A 168 5.29 -7.89 23.08
N ARG A 169 6.06 -8.15 24.15
CA ARG A 169 7.18 -7.29 24.54
C ARG A 169 8.28 -7.26 23.47
N ALA A 170 8.68 -8.42 22.95
CA ALA A 170 9.70 -8.52 21.91
C ALA A 170 9.26 -7.79 20.62
N LEU A 171 8.00 -7.93 20.21
CA LEU A 171 7.42 -7.19 19.07
C LEU A 171 7.45 -5.68 19.27
N ASN A 172 7.16 -5.19 20.48
CA ASN A 172 7.23 -3.77 20.81
C ASN A 172 8.66 -3.21 20.77
N VAL A 173 9.64 -3.99 21.24
CA VAL A 173 11.06 -3.61 21.15
C VAL A 173 11.47 -3.53 19.67
N ARG A 174 11.15 -4.55 18.87
CA ARG A 174 11.42 -4.57 17.43
C ARG A 174 10.75 -3.41 16.68
N LEU A 175 9.49 -3.12 16.97
CA LEU A 175 8.78 -1.99 16.38
C LEU A 175 9.48 -0.66 16.70
N THR A 176 9.88 -0.47 17.96
CA THR A 176 10.59 0.75 18.39
C THR A 176 11.92 0.92 17.66
N HIS A 177 12.70 -0.16 17.49
CA HIS A 177 13.95 -0.13 16.74
C HIS A 177 13.72 0.20 15.25
N ALA A 178 12.73 -0.42 14.61
CA ALA A 178 12.40 -0.13 13.22
C ALA A 178 11.99 1.34 13.00
N MET A 179 11.20 1.90 13.93
CA MET A 179 10.80 3.32 13.87
C MET A 179 11.99 4.27 13.99
N ARG A 180 12.94 3.97 14.88
CA ARG A 180 14.18 4.75 15.00
C ARG A 180 15.05 4.61 13.75
N GLY A 181 15.15 3.41 13.19
CA GLY A 181 15.82 3.16 11.91
C GLY A 181 15.25 4.03 10.78
N LEU A 182 13.92 4.11 10.67
CA LEU A 182 13.26 5.00 9.72
C LEU A 182 13.56 6.48 9.99
N LEU A 183 13.55 6.94 11.24
CA LEU A 183 13.90 8.33 11.59
C LEU A 183 15.35 8.67 11.24
N ASN A 184 16.28 7.77 11.56
CA ASN A 184 17.71 7.96 11.35
C ASN A 184 18.15 7.78 9.89
N SER A 185 17.23 7.34 9.03
CA SER A 185 17.43 7.24 7.57
C SER A 185 16.79 8.41 6.80
N PHE A 186 16.03 9.28 7.47
CA PHE A 186 15.47 10.48 6.84
C PHE A 186 16.56 11.53 6.61
N THR A 187 16.62 12.09 5.40
CA THR A 187 17.65 13.04 5.00
C THR A 187 17.10 14.23 4.22
N VAL A 188 17.83 15.34 4.34
CA VAL A 188 17.66 16.55 3.54
C VAL A 188 19.00 16.85 2.87
N ASP A 189 19.04 16.71 1.56
CA ASP A 189 20.22 17.01 0.74
C ASP A 189 20.06 18.43 0.17
N VAL A 190 20.99 19.32 0.53
CA VAL A 190 20.99 20.74 0.12
C VAL A 190 22.15 20.96 -0.86
N PHE A 191 21.88 21.61 -1.99
CA PHE A 191 22.86 21.73 -3.08
C PHE A 191 22.74 23.06 -3.85
N PRO A 192 23.85 23.54 -4.45
CA PRO A 192 23.82 24.72 -5.32
C PRO A 192 22.96 24.51 -6.58
N GLN A 193 22.34 25.58 -7.07
CA GLN A 193 21.51 25.56 -8.28
C GLN A 193 22.28 25.21 -9.57
N ASP A 194 23.59 25.46 -9.59
CA ASP A 194 24.51 25.21 -10.70
C ASP A 194 25.22 23.85 -10.60
N SER A 195 24.93 23.06 -9.55
CA SER A 195 25.39 21.68 -9.45
C SER A 195 24.67 20.77 -10.47
N PRO A 196 25.24 19.58 -10.81
CA PRO A 196 24.57 18.60 -11.66
C PRO A 196 23.15 18.24 -11.16
N LYS A 197 22.99 18.07 -9.84
CA LYS A 197 21.69 17.85 -9.19
C LYS A 197 20.73 19.02 -9.39
N GLY A 198 21.21 20.26 -9.23
CA GLY A 198 20.41 21.47 -9.48
C GLY A 198 19.93 21.57 -10.93
N ALA A 199 20.83 21.28 -11.88
CA ALA A 199 20.50 21.23 -13.30
C ALA A 199 19.46 20.15 -13.62
N ALA A 200 19.63 18.94 -13.10
CA ALA A 200 18.71 17.83 -13.31
C ALA A 200 17.31 18.11 -12.72
N LEU A 201 17.25 18.67 -11.51
CA LEU A 201 15.98 19.05 -10.88
C LEU A 201 15.24 20.09 -11.72
N LEU A 202 15.93 21.16 -12.12
CA LEU A 202 15.33 22.25 -12.89
C LEU A 202 14.91 21.78 -14.30
N GLN A 203 15.69 20.92 -14.94
CA GLN A 203 15.31 20.28 -16.20
C GLN A 203 14.05 19.40 -16.06
N SER A 204 13.90 18.71 -14.92
CA SER A 204 12.74 17.84 -14.67
C SER A 204 11.43 18.62 -14.51
N VAL A 205 11.49 19.85 -13.99
CA VAL A 205 10.30 20.70 -13.77
C VAL A 205 10.03 21.72 -14.91
N ASP A 206 10.95 21.88 -15.86
CA ASP A 206 10.75 22.83 -16.98
C ASP A 206 9.74 22.31 -18.02
N GLN A 207 8.55 22.90 -18.01
CA GLN A 207 7.43 22.55 -18.89
C GLN A 207 7.25 23.45 -20.10
N ARG A 208 7.83 24.66 -20.08
CA ARG A 208 7.53 25.71 -21.09
C ARG A 208 8.78 26.35 -21.67
N SER A 209 9.97 25.76 -21.45
CA SER A 209 11.24 26.35 -21.85
C SER A 209 11.38 27.77 -21.33
N GLN A 210 11.00 27.97 -20.07
CA GLN A 210 10.98 29.30 -19.45
C GLN A 210 12.41 29.80 -19.21
N PRO A 211 12.61 31.13 -19.10
CA PRO A 211 13.89 31.66 -18.63
C PRO A 211 14.25 31.06 -17.27
N TRP A 212 15.47 30.52 -17.17
CA TRP A 212 15.99 29.82 -15.99
C TRP A 212 15.71 30.53 -14.65
N ARG A 213 15.87 31.85 -14.61
CA ARG A 213 15.63 32.65 -13.40
C ARG A 213 14.16 32.62 -12.96
N THR A 214 13.24 32.76 -13.90
CA THR A 214 11.80 32.70 -13.61
C THR A 214 11.38 31.33 -13.10
N LEU A 215 11.94 30.26 -13.69
CA LEU A 215 11.72 28.89 -13.24
C LEU A 215 12.19 28.69 -11.79
N LEU A 216 13.41 29.13 -11.51
CA LEU A 216 14.04 29.03 -10.20
C LEU A 216 13.30 29.84 -9.13
N ASP A 217 12.92 31.09 -9.41
CA ASP A 217 12.19 31.94 -8.47
C ASP A 217 10.80 31.37 -8.17
N GLY A 218 10.10 30.87 -9.19
CA GLY A 218 8.83 30.17 -9.03
C GLY A 218 8.98 28.90 -8.17
N LEU A 219 10.01 28.08 -8.44
CA LEU A 219 10.28 26.87 -7.68
C LEU A 219 10.61 27.17 -6.22
N ARG A 220 11.44 28.19 -5.95
CA ARG A 220 11.72 28.63 -4.58
C ARG A 220 10.47 29.07 -3.84
N SER A 221 9.61 29.86 -4.50
CA SER A 221 8.34 30.29 -3.91
C SER A 221 7.44 29.12 -3.55
N GLU A 222 7.33 28.12 -4.42
CA GLU A 222 6.52 26.92 -4.18
C GLU A 222 7.07 26.06 -3.03
N LEU A 223 8.40 25.95 -2.93
CA LEU A 223 9.08 25.12 -1.93
C LEU A 223 9.26 25.82 -0.57
N GLN A 224 8.98 27.12 -0.45
CA GLN A 224 9.21 27.89 0.77
C GLN A 224 8.45 27.35 2.00
N PRO A 225 7.16 26.98 1.92
CA PRO A 225 6.45 26.41 3.07
C PRO A 225 7.07 25.08 3.54
N ILE A 226 7.55 24.27 2.59
CA ILE A 226 8.21 22.99 2.88
C ILE A 226 9.56 23.22 3.55
N ARG A 227 10.35 24.18 3.06
CA ARG A 227 11.62 24.59 3.68
C ARG A 227 11.41 25.02 5.13
N ALA A 228 10.43 25.87 5.39
CA ALA A 228 10.09 26.33 6.73
C ALA A 228 9.70 25.16 7.65
N GLY A 229 8.91 24.20 7.14
CA GLY A 229 8.54 22.99 7.88
C GLY A 229 9.74 22.09 8.19
N LEU A 230 10.67 21.91 7.24
CA LEU A 230 11.90 21.13 7.44
C LEU A 230 12.83 21.78 8.46
N LEU A 231 12.96 23.11 8.47
CA LEU A 231 13.71 23.85 9.49
C LEU A 231 13.13 23.72 10.90
N GLY A 232 11.84 23.38 11.01
CA GLY A 232 11.18 23.06 12.29
C GLY A 232 11.48 21.66 12.82
N LEU A 233 12.16 20.80 12.05
CA LEU A 233 12.57 19.47 12.48
C LEU A 233 13.93 19.50 13.19
N ALA A 234 14.20 18.50 14.03
CA ALA A 234 15.54 18.21 14.52
C ALA A 234 16.41 17.66 13.37
N LEU A 235 17.15 18.55 12.69
CA LEU A 235 18.13 18.23 11.66
C LEU A 235 19.56 18.49 12.18
N PRO A 236 20.59 17.84 11.62
CA PRO A 236 21.98 18.19 11.92
C PRO A 236 22.26 19.67 11.66
N GLU A 237 23.01 20.33 12.55
CA GLU A 237 23.25 21.79 12.51
C GLU A 237 23.79 22.26 11.15
N ALA A 238 24.73 21.50 10.57
CA ALA A 238 25.30 21.80 9.26
C ALA A 238 24.25 21.74 8.12
N VAL A 239 23.27 20.85 8.22
CA VAL A 239 22.18 20.74 7.24
C VAL A 239 21.19 21.89 7.44
N ALA A 240 20.80 22.18 8.69
CA ALA A 240 19.90 23.28 9.01
C ALA A 240 20.46 24.65 8.57
N ALA A 241 21.75 24.90 8.80
CA ALA A 241 22.42 26.12 8.37
C ALA A 241 22.40 26.31 6.85
N ARG A 242 22.68 25.24 6.08
CA ARG A 242 22.63 25.27 4.61
C ARG A 242 21.18 25.38 4.10
N LEU A 243 20.23 24.71 4.74
CA LEU A 243 18.81 24.81 4.39
C LEU A 243 18.24 26.21 4.67
N GLY A 244 18.82 26.96 5.60
CA GLY A 244 18.47 28.37 5.85
C GLY A 244 18.87 29.32 4.71
N ASP A 245 19.79 28.92 3.84
CA ASP A 245 20.20 29.70 2.67
C ASP A 245 19.19 29.51 1.52
N GLU A 246 18.33 30.51 1.30
CA GLU A 246 17.32 30.52 0.24
C GLU A 246 17.91 30.46 -1.18
N SER A 247 19.20 30.77 -1.34
CA SER A 247 19.89 30.64 -2.63
C SER A 247 20.15 29.18 -3.01
N LEU A 248 20.18 28.25 -2.05
CA LEU A 248 20.39 26.83 -2.31
C LEU A 248 19.08 26.12 -2.64
N LEU A 249 19.15 25.06 -3.43
CA LEU A 249 18.06 24.10 -3.64
C LEU A 249 18.20 22.96 -2.62
N PHE A 250 17.13 22.19 -2.45
CA PHE A 250 17.13 21.04 -1.55
C PHE A 250 16.22 19.93 -2.09
N GLN A 251 16.45 18.71 -1.60
CA GLN A 251 15.56 17.57 -1.73
C GLN A 251 15.44 16.83 -0.40
N CYS A 252 14.31 16.18 -0.14
CA CYS A 252 14.11 15.42 1.09
C CYS A 252 13.44 14.06 0.85
N GLY A 253 13.69 13.13 1.77
CA GLY A 253 13.17 11.77 1.72
C GLY A 253 14.00 10.84 2.60
N TRP A 254 14.02 9.56 2.25
CA TRP A 254 14.80 8.55 2.96
C TRP A 254 16.02 8.13 2.13
N ALA A 255 17.18 8.12 2.77
CA ALA A 255 18.35 7.41 2.26
C ALA A 255 18.08 5.89 2.28
N TRP A 256 19.02 5.08 1.80
CA TRP A 256 18.84 3.63 1.77
C TRP A 256 18.96 2.96 3.15
N GLY A 257 19.64 3.61 4.09
CA GLY A 257 19.89 3.12 5.44
C GLY A 257 20.19 4.26 6.41
N PRO A 258 20.51 3.96 7.68
CA PRO A 258 20.76 4.97 8.70
C PRO A 258 22.04 5.76 8.42
N MET A 259 22.00 7.07 8.64
CA MET A 259 23.16 7.97 8.44
C MET A 259 23.98 8.21 9.72
N GLY A 260 23.58 7.56 10.82
CA GLY A 260 24.13 7.74 12.16
C GLY A 260 23.68 9.05 12.83
N THR A 261 23.56 9.01 14.15
CA THR A 261 23.25 10.18 14.98
C THR A 261 24.12 10.14 16.24
N GLU A 262 24.71 11.26 16.64
CA GLU A 262 25.55 11.34 17.84
C GLU A 262 24.75 11.21 19.15
N ASP A 263 23.41 11.30 19.09
CA ASP A 263 22.54 11.59 20.24
C ASP A 263 21.79 10.36 20.83
N ASP A 264 22.15 9.13 20.41
CA ASP A 264 21.53 7.91 20.94
C ASP A 264 22.49 7.19 21.91
N ALA A 265 21.96 6.64 23.01
CA ALA A 265 22.75 6.00 24.08
C ALA A 265 23.65 4.83 23.59
N ARG A 266 23.34 4.26 22.41
CA ARG A 266 24.26 3.56 21.52
C ARG A 266 23.83 3.90 20.08
N PRO A 267 24.60 4.72 19.32
CA PRO A 267 24.23 5.14 17.97
C PRO A 267 23.97 3.97 17.03
N LEU A 268 22.96 4.05 16.16
CA LEU A 268 22.95 3.23 14.95
C LEU A 268 24.20 3.59 14.13
N GLN A 269 24.94 2.58 13.68
CA GLN A 269 26.13 2.81 12.86
C GLN A 269 25.72 3.53 11.58
N ALA A 270 26.41 4.62 11.24
CA ALA A 270 26.22 5.32 9.98
C ALA A 270 26.62 4.38 8.84
N THR A 271 25.67 4.01 7.99
CA THR A 271 25.90 3.10 6.85
C THR A 271 25.71 3.82 5.52
N ALA A 272 24.70 4.70 5.42
CA ALA A 272 24.34 5.38 4.18
C ALA A 272 24.95 6.79 4.05
N ASP A 273 25.26 7.17 2.81
CA ASP A 273 25.44 8.59 2.49
C ASP A 273 24.14 9.38 2.61
N PRO A 274 24.20 10.68 2.96
CA PRO A 274 23.02 11.49 3.21
C PRO A 274 22.31 12.00 1.95
N VAL A 275 21.99 11.07 1.04
CA VAL A 275 21.30 11.35 -0.22
C VAL A 275 19.98 10.58 -0.25
N PRO A 276 18.84 11.26 -0.44
CA PRO A 276 17.56 10.57 -0.49
C PRO A 276 17.45 9.73 -1.76
N SER A 277 16.84 8.56 -1.62
CA SER A 277 16.49 7.67 -2.71
C SER A 277 14.97 7.61 -2.83
N LEU A 278 14.45 7.81 -4.04
CA LEU A 278 13.01 7.75 -4.29
C LEU A 278 12.41 6.37 -3.97
N TYR A 279 13.13 5.29 -4.27
CA TYR A 279 12.71 3.93 -3.92
C TYR A 279 12.52 3.77 -2.41
N PHE A 280 13.56 4.07 -1.62
CA PHE A 280 13.52 3.92 -0.17
C PHE A 280 12.56 4.93 0.47
N THR A 281 12.36 6.09 -0.14
CA THR A 281 11.31 7.05 0.23
C THR A 281 9.93 6.44 0.08
N VAL A 282 9.61 5.81 -1.06
CA VAL A 282 8.32 5.14 -1.27
C VAL A 282 8.16 3.95 -0.31
N ALA A 283 9.22 3.15 -0.11
CA ALA A 283 9.22 2.04 0.84
C ALA A 283 8.95 2.49 2.28
N ALA A 284 9.60 3.57 2.73
CA ALA A 284 9.34 4.17 4.04
C ALA A 284 7.90 4.68 4.15
N MET A 285 7.39 5.32 3.11
CA MET A 285 6.02 5.85 3.08
C MET A 285 4.96 4.75 3.17
N ASP A 286 5.17 3.64 2.47
CA ASP A 286 4.28 2.47 2.54
C ASP A 286 4.27 1.85 3.94
N GLY A 287 5.41 1.77 4.64
CA GLY A 287 5.44 1.29 6.04
C GLY A 287 4.86 2.30 7.05
N ILE A 288 5.15 3.59 6.89
CA ILE A 288 4.66 4.64 7.81
C ILE A 288 3.12 4.75 7.75
N VAL A 289 2.50 4.52 6.60
CA VAL A 289 1.03 4.63 6.45
C VAL A 289 0.28 3.63 7.34
N ASP A 290 0.91 2.50 7.70
CA ASP A 290 0.30 1.48 8.55
C ASP A 290 0.09 1.95 10.00
N PHE A 291 0.87 2.93 10.48
CA PHE A 291 0.60 3.57 11.78
C PHE A 291 -0.71 4.36 11.77
N PHE A 292 -1.13 4.84 10.61
CA PHE A 292 -2.29 5.73 10.45
C PHE A 292 -3.57 5.00 10.10
N ALA A 293 -3.49 3.69 9.83
CA ALA A 293 -4.66 2.88 9.57
C ALA A 293 -5.62 2.91 10.77
N SER A 294 -6.92 3.13 10.53
CA SER A 294 -7.94 3.26 11.59
C SER A 294 -7.98 2.06 12.53
N GLN A 295 -7.59 0.87 12.05
CA GLN A 295 -7.48 -0.32 12.87
C GLN A 295 -6.33 -0.29 13.87
N THR A 296 -5.15 0.19 13.45
CA THR A 296 -3.98 0.38 14.32
C THR A 296 -4.32 1.32 15.49
N ALA A 297 -5.01 2.43 15.19
CA ALA A 297 -5.48 3.38 16.20
C ALA A 297 -6.52 2.75 17.15
N ARG A 298 -7.53 2.05 16.61
CA ARG A 298 -8.59 1.40 17.41
C ARG A 298 -8.06 0.32 18.37
N MET A 299 -7.02 -0.41 17.98
CA MET A 299 -6.48 -1.50 18.78
C MET A 299 -5.49 -1.07 19.86
N GLY A 300 -5.13 0.21 19.93
CA GLY A 300 -4.18 0.72 20.93
C GLY A 300 -2.84 -0.04 20.87
N LEU A 301 -2.32 -0.26 19.66
CA LEU A 301 -1.11 -1.08 19.48
C LEU A 301 0.15 -0.38 20.00
N LEU A 302 0.15 0.96 20.04
CA LEU A 302 1.33 1.78 20.31
C LEU A 302 1.38 2.28 21.76
N GLY A 303 2.54 2.12 22.41
CA GLY A 303 2.84 2.72 23.70
C GLY A 303 3.23 4.21 23.61
N PRO A 304 3.36 4.93 24.74
CA PRO A 304 3.62 6.38 24.74
C PRO A 304 4.89 6.79 23.99
N GLN A 305 5.99 6.05 24.17
CA GLN A 305 7.25 6.32 23.45
C GLN A 305 7.07 6.17 21.93
N GLN A 306 6.36 5.14 21.49
CA GLN A 306 6.10 4.91 20.07
C GLN A 306 5.17 5.99 19.50
N GLN A 307 4.22 6.52 20.28
CA GLN A 307 3.38 7.63 19.83
C GLN A 307 4.20 8.89 19.49
N THR A 308 5.23 9.21 20.29
CA THR A 308 6.16 10.30 19.98
C THR A 308 6.92 10.02 18.68
N LEU A 309 7.46 8.81 18.51
CA LEU A 309 8.17 8.43 17.28
C LEU A 309 7.25 8.47 16.04
N VAL A 310 5.98 8.06 16.16
CA VAL A 310 4.98 8.16 15.09
C VAL A 310 4.72 9.62 14.73
N HIS A 311 4.66 10.52 15.71
CA HIS A 311 4.49 11.95 15.45
C HIS A 311 5.65 12.51 14.62
N ASP A 312 6.89 12.20 15.00
CA ASP A 312 8.09 12.67 14.28
C ASP A 312 8.20 12.08 12.87
N LEU A 313 7.81 10.82 12.69
CA LEU A 313 7.73 10.16 11.39
C LEU A 313 6.63 10.78 10.51
N ARG A 314 5.47 11.13 11.10
CA ARG A 314 4.37 11.79 10.38
C ARG A 314 4.81 13.13 9.80
N LEU A 315 5.48 13.98 10.58
CA LEU A 315 5.93 15.28 10.10
C LEU A 315 6.87 15.14 8.88
N ARG A 316 7.83 14.21 8.95
CA ARG A 316 8.76 13.92 7.84
C ARG A 316 8.03 13.35 6.62
N TRP A 317 7.08 12.45 6.84
CA TRP A 317 6.24 11.84 5.81
C TRP A 317 5.39 12.89 5.07
N GLU A 318 4.78 13.82 5.80
CA GLU A 318 3.99 14.92 5.23
C GLU A 318 4.84 15.91 4.43
N LEU A 319 6.01 16.31 4.95
CA LEU A 319 6.92 17.23 4.27
C LEU A 319 7.50 16.61 2.99
N THR A 320 7.87 15.33 3.04
CA THR A 320 8.39 14.60 1.87
C THR A 320 7.35 14.51 0.76
N GLN A 321 6.12 14.15 1.09
CA GLN A 321 5.03 14.13 0.11
C GLN A 321 4.78 15.50 -0.49
N SER A 322 4.76 16.54 0.35
CA SER A 322 4.52 17.90 -0.10
C SER A 322 5.63 18.35 -1.07
N TYR A 323 6.89 18.04 -0.76
CA TYR A 323 8.03 18.30 -1.64
C TYR A 323 7.87 17.65 -3.02
N TRP A 324 7.74 16.33 -3.09
CA TRP A 324 7.67 15.63 -4.37
C TRP A 324 6.38 15.93 -5.14
N THR A 325 5.27 16.18 -4.44
CA THR A 325 4.01 16.60 -5.07
C THR A 325 4.10 18.00 -5.66
N ALA A 326 4.75 18.94 -4.96
CA ALA A 326 5.01 20.29 -5.48
C ALA A 326 5.84 20.22 -6.77
N LEU A 327 6.89 19.39 -6.82
CA LEU A 327 7.67 19.17 -8.03
C LEU A 327 6.84 18.53 -9.15
N ALA A 328 6.10 17.47 -8.84
CA ALA A 328 5.31 16.72 -9.82
C ALA A 328 4.21 17.56 -10.49
N ARG A 329 3.73 18.62 -9.81
CA ARG A 329 2.64 19.50 -10.23
C ARG A 329 3.08 20.92 -10.59
N PHE A 330 4.39 21.19 -10.57
CA PHE A 330 4.93 22.54 -10.71
C PHE A 330 4.47 23.25 -12.01
N GLY A 331 4.22 24.56 -11.92
CA GLY A 331 3.99 25.43 -13.09
C GLY A 331 2.54 25.65 -13.53
N GLY A 332 1.55 25.20 -12.75
CA GLY A 332 0.11 25.54 -12.91
C GLY A 332 -0.51 25.17 -14.26
N GLY A 333 0.14 24.30 -15.03
CA GLY A 333 -0.29 23.85 -16.37
C GLY A 333 -0.18 22.34 -16.52
N ARG A 334 0.48 21.86 -17.58
CA ARG A 334 0.83 20.45 -17.72
C ARG A 334 1.76 20.06 -16.57
N TRP A 335 1.43 18.99 -15.85
CA TRP A 335 2.23 18.48 -14.74
C TRP A 335 3.57 17.96 -15.25
N PRO A 336 4.71 18.33 -14.63
CA PRO A 336 6.00 17.71 -14.90
C PRO A 336 5.98 16.18 -14.88
N LEU A 337 5.14 15.59 -14.03
CA LEU A 337 4.93 14.16 -13.98
C LEU A 337 4.54 13.54 -15.34
N LYS A 338 3.80 14.27 -16.18
CA LYS A 338 3.33 13.80 -17.49
C LYS A 338 4.43 13.67 -18.55
N ASP A 339 5.58 14.28 -18.34
CA ASP A 339 6.65 14.24 -19.32
C ASP A 339 7.57 13.03 -19.14
N MET A 340 7.45 12.32 -18.02
CA MET A 340 8.19 11.07 -17.72
C MET A 340 9.71 11.22 -17.77
N ARG A 341 10.24 12.45 -17.61
CA ARG A 341 11.68 12.77 -17.68
C ARG A 341 12.45 12.50 -16.40
N TRP A 342 11.89 11.73 -15.47
CA TRP A 342 12.45 11.57 -14.13
C TRP A 342 13.69 10.66 -14.14
N ARG A 343 14.71 11.07 -13.41
CA ARG A 343 16.04 10.44 -13.37
C ARG A 343 16.41 9.99 -11.97
N VAL A 344 17.23 8.94 -11.87
CA VAL A 344 17.90 8.56 -10.62
C VAL A 344 19.24 9.30 -10.56
N GLY A 345 19.46 10.16 -9.56
CA GLY A 345 20.80 10.58 -9.09
C GLY A 345 21.85 11.02 -10.13
N ASP A 346 23.11 11.03 -9.71
CA ASP A 346 24.29 11.47 -10.49
C ASP A 346 24.81 10.38 -11.47
N TYR A 347 23.96 9.44 -11.93
CA TYR A 347 24.42 8.37 -12.83
C TYR A 347 24.70 8.93 -14.23
N GLU A 348 25.86 8.57 -14.79
CA GLU A 348 26.36 9.02 -16.10
C GLU A 348 25.54 8.52 -17.30
N GLU A 349 24.48 7.74 -17.09
CA GLU A 349 23.59 7.28 -18.15
C GLU A 349 22.37 8.22 -18.27
N ASP A 350 22.31 8.93 -19.41
CA ASP A 350 21.32 9.93 -19.84
C ASP A 350 19.86 9.43 -19.94
N GLU A 351 19.50 8.27 -19.36
CA GLU A 351 18.26 7.58 -19.66
C GLU A 351 17.14 7.84 -18.63
N GLU A 352 16.07 8.50 -19.09
CA GLU A 352 14.77 8.62 -18.40
C GLU A 352 14.27 7.26 -17.93
N SER A 353 13.80 7.13 -16.68
CA SER A 353 13.36 5.83 -16.11
C SER A 353 11.86 5.83 -15.77
N ASP A 354 11.12 4.90 -16.40
CA ASP A 354 9.71 4.67 -16.11
C ASP A 354 9.51 4.23 -14.64
N TYR A 355 10.47 3.51 -14.05
CA TYR A 355 10.42 3.11 -12.65
C TYR A 355 10.53 4.30 -11.69
N VAL A 356 11.39 5.28 -12.00
CA VAL A 356 11.48 6.53 -11.22
C VAL A 356 10.19 7.34 -11.36
N THR A 357 9.65 7.44 -12.58
CA THR A 357 8.37 8.12 -12.81
C THR A 357 7.26 7.47 -11.96
N LEU A 358 7.25 6.13 -11.87
CA LEU A 358 6.32 5.40 -11.01
C LEU A 358 6.54 5.68 -9.52
N GLN A 359 7.78 5.85 -9.06
CA GLN A 359 8.08 6.23 -7.67
C GLN A 359 7.55 7.64 -7.36
N VAL A 360 7.76 8.62 -8.24
CA VAL A 360 7.22 9.97 -8.06
C VAL A 360 5.69 9.95 -8.09
N ALA A 361 5.08 9.22 -9.04
CA ALA A 361 3.64 9.03 -9.08
C ALA A 361 3.11 8.38 -7.78
N SER A 362 3.85 7.43 -7.21
CA SER A 362 3.52 6.80 -5.92
C SER A 362 3.49 7.81 -4.78
N VAL A 363 4.45 8.75 -4.72
CA VAL A 363 4.45 9.81 -3.70
C VAL A 363 3.24 10.74 -3.85
N VAL A 364 2.86 11.08 -5.09
CA VAL A 364 1.64 11.86 -5.38
C VAL A 364 0.38 11.10 -4.93
N VAL A 365 0.29 9.79 -5.19
CA VAL A 365 -0.83 8.95 -4.72
C VAL A 365 -0.94 8.98 -3.19
N HIS A 366 0.18 8.84 -2.48
CA HIS A 366 0.21 8.95 -1.02
C HIS A 366 -0.31 10.31 -0.52
N ASN A 367 0.11 11.40 -1.17
CA ASN A 367 -0.39 12.74 -0.85
C ASN A 367 -1.90 12.85 -1.04
N LEU A 368 -2.46 12.28 -2.12
CA LEU A 368 -3.90 12.27 -2.37
C LEU A 368 -4.67 11.42 -1.35
N MET A 369 -4.12 10.27 -0.95
CA MET A 369 -4.75 9.39 0.04
C MET A 369 -4.91 10.07 1.41
N ARG A 370 -3.99 10.96 1.80
CA ARG A 370 -4.07 11.76 3.03
C ARG A 370 -5.34 12.61 3.09
N HIS A 371 -5.71 13.24 1.97
CA HIS A 371 -6.80 14.22 1.93
C HIS A 371 -8.20 13.57 1.96
N ARG A 372 -8.31 12.25 1.72
CA ARG A 372 -9.57 11.48 1.74
C ARG A 372 -10.31 11.49 3.09
N GLY A 373 -9.68 11.93 4.17
CA GLY A 373 -10.26 11.97 5.53
C GLY A 373 -10.71 13.35 6.01
N VAL A 374 -10.40 14.41 5.28
CA VAL A 374 -10.96 15.75 5.47
C VAL A 374 -12.13 15.84 4.48
N ASP A 375 -13.22 16.55 4.79
CA ASP A 375 -14.34 16.78 3.84
C ASP A 375 -13.93 17.49 2.52
N ASP A 376 -12.62 17.63 2.27
CA ASP A 376 -11.97 18.05 1.05
C ASP A 376 -11.90 16.87 0.07
N VAL A 377 -12.92 16.78 -0.78
CA VAL A 377 -12.84 16.00 -2.02
C VAL A 377 -11.64 16.54 -2.79
N ALA A 378 -10.59 15.73 -2.96
CA ALA A 378 -9.50 16.07 -3.87
C ALA A 378 -10.13 16.55 -5.19
N PRO A 379 -9.82 17.78 -5.67
CA PRO A 379 -10.49 18.33 -6.83
C PRO A 379 -10.47 17.31 -7.96
N VAL A 380 -11.61 17.05 -8.60
CA VAL A 380 -11.72 16.06 -9.71
C VAL A 380 -10.68 16.34 -10.81
N ASP A 381 -10.26 17.60 -10.93
CA ASP A 381 -9.22 18.05 -11.86
C ASP A 381 -7.80 17.55 -11.49
N ASP A 382 -7.53 17.22 -10.23
CA ASP A 382 -6.20 16.76 -9.77
C ASP A 382 -5.93 15.29 -10.11
N LEU A 383 -6.96 14.46 -10.33
CA LEU A 383 -6.77 13.03 -10.56
C LEU A 383 -6.55 12.69 -12.03
N ARG A 384 -7.12 13.46 -12.97
CA ARG A 384 -7.04 13.13 -14.40
C ARG A 384 -5.61 13.01 -14.91
N PRO A 385 -4.69 13.96 -14.60
CA PRO A 385 -3.33 13.87 -15.08
C PRO A 385 -2.59 12.63 -14.59
N LEU A 386 -2.88 12.19 -13.36
CA LEU A 386 -2.29 11.02 -12.74
C LEU A 386 -2.81 9.71 -13.38
N VAL A 387 -4.10 9.64 -13.70
CA VAL A 387 -4.67 8.47 -14.42
C VAL A 387 -3.96 8.24 -15.74
N ASP A 388 -3.78 9.31 -16.53
CA ASP A 388 -3.09 9.21 -17.83
C ASP A 388 -1.64 8.74 -17.66
N VAL A 389 -0.93 9.21 -16.63
CA VAL A 389 0.45 8.77 -16.33
C VAL A 389 0.50 7.29 -15.97
N LEU A 390 -0.39 6.80 -15.12
CA LEU A 390 -0.39 5.40 -14.71
C LEU A 390 -0.72 4.47 -15.88
N GLU A 391 -1.67 4.84 -16.74
CA GLU A 391 -1.98 4.07 -17.96
C GLU A 391 -0.80 4.05 -18.95
N GLU A 392 -0.15 5.19 -19.18
CA GLU A 392 1.04 5.27 -20.04
C GLU A 392 2.19 4.42 -19.47
N LEU A 393 2.39 4.42 -18.15
CA LEU A 393 3.36 3.53 -17.49
C LEU A 393 3.01 2.04 -17.68
N ALA A 394 1.72 1.69 -17.70
CA ALA A 394 1.30 0.32 -17.99
C ALA A 394 1.56 -0.08 -19.45
N ASP A 395 1.40 0.86 -20.40
CA ASP A 395 1.71 0.65 -21.82
C ASP A 395 3.22 0.48 -22.04
N ARG A 396 4.02 1.42 -21.55
CA ARG A 396 5.50 1.41 -21.64
C ARG A 396 6.13 0.21 -20.94
N GLY A 397 5.54 -0.22 -19.82
CA GLY A 397 5.92 -1.42 -19.09
C GLY A 397 5.63 -2.73 -19.83
N GLY A 398 5.01 -2.70 -21.02
CA GLY A 398 4.74 -3.88 -21.84
C GLY A 398 3.66 -4.80 -21.28
N ILE A 399 2.71 -4.23 -20.53
CA ILE A 399 1.70 -5.00 -19.79
C ILE A 399 0.35 -4.97 -20.53
N THR A 400 -0.12 -3.79 -20.88
CA THR A 400 -1.40 -3.58 -21.61
C THR A 400 -1.24 -3.69 -23.13
N ARG A 401 -0.01 -3.56 -23.65
CA ARG A 401 0.36 -3.81 -25.04
C ARG A 401 1.35 -4.95 -25.13
N ARG A 402 1.39 -5.64 -26.28
CA ARG A 402 2.45 -6.63 -26.55
C ARG A 402 3.80 -5.97 -26.25
N PRO A 403 4.68 -6.61 -25.45
CA PRO A 403 6.00 -6.08 -25.19
C PRO A 403 6.63 -5.72 -26.53
N SER A 404 7.00 -4.46 -26.72
CA SER A 404 7.93 -4.16 -27.80
C SER A 404 9.18 -5.00 -27.54
N GLU A 405 9.83 -5.53 -28.58
CA GLU A 405 11.08 -6.31 -28.46
C GLU A 405 12.26 -5.50 -27.88
N ARG A 406 11.99 -4.38 -27.20
CA ARG A 406 12.97 -3.56 -26.49
C ARG A 406 13.35 -4.28 -25.20
N ALA A 407 14.64 -4.61 -25.08
CA ALA A 407 15.25 -5.23 -23.90
C ALA A 407 14.88 -4.52 -22.58
N ARG A 408 14.69 -3.19 -22.61
CA ARG A 408 14.38 -2.37 -21.44
C ARG A 408 13.01 -2.66 -20.80
N THR A 409 12.00 -2.99 -21.61
CA THR A 409 10.67 -3.33 -21.09
C THR A 409 10.73 -4.61 -20.25
N VAL A 410 11.50 -5.61 -20.70
CA VAL A 410 11.69 -6.87 -19.94
C VAL A 410 12.52 -6.61 -18.67
N GLN A 411 13.55 -5.76 -18.77
CA GLN A 411 14.44 -5.42 -17.66
C GLN A 411 13.69 -4.86 -16.43
N LEU A 412 12.62 -4.08 -16.62
CA LEU A 412 11.78 -3.58 -15.52
C LEU A 412 11.17 -4.69 -14.65
N HIS A 413 11.01 -5.89 -15.20
CA HIS A 413 10.37 -7.02 -14.52
C HIS A 413 11.34 -8.11 -14.11
N ASP A 414 12.36 -8.36 -14.92
CA ASP A 414 13.38 -9.39 -14.69
C ASP A 414 14.70 -9.00 -15.43
N PRO A 415 15.82 -8.81 -14.71
CA PRO A 415 15.99 -8.99 -13.27
C PRO A 415 15.51 -7.79 -12.41
N GLY A 416 14.85 -6.79 -13.01
CA GLY A 416 14.49 -5.54 -12.34
C GLY A 416 15.62 -4.51 -12.35
N GLU A 417 15.40 -3.40 -11.63
CA GLU A 417 16.36 -2.31 -11.46
C GLU A 417 17.36 -2.63 -10.35
N LEU A 418 18.63 -2.25 -10.51
CA LEU A 418 19.66 -2.39 -9.48
C LEU A 418 20.04 -1.02 -8.95
N LEU A 419 19.54 -0.69 -7.76
CA LEU A 419 19.72 0.60 -7.13
C LEU A 419 21.01 0.60 -6.30
N PRO A 420 22.07 1.33 -6.69
CA PRO A 420 23.29 1.44 -5.89
C PRO A 420 23.04 1.97 -4.48
N LEU A 421 23.90 1.57 -3.54
CA LEU A 421 23.85 1.94 -2.12
C LEU A 421 25.10 2.74 -1.74
N PRO A 422 25.13 4.06 -2.00
CA PRO A 422 26.29 4.90 -1.70
C PRO A 422 26.70 4.85 -0.22
N GLY A 423 27.98 4.62 0.03
CA GLY A 423 28.54 4.47 1.37
C GLY A 423 28.65 3.03 1.87
N ALA A 424 27.99 2.06 1.23
CA ALA A 424 28.04 0.65 1.65
C ALA A 424 29.43 0.01 1.43
N ASP A 425 30.24 0.53 0.53
CA ASP A 425 31.63 0.13 0.26
C ASP A 425 32.59 0.47 1.41
N ARG A 426 32.22 1.42 2.30
CA ARG A 426 32.98 1.73 3.52
C ARG A 426 33.05 0.57 4.53
N HIS A 427 32.25 -0.48 4.31
CA HIS A 427 32.15 -1.66 5.17
C HIS A 427 32.94 -2.86 4.62
N GLY A 428 34.10 -2.59 4.03
CA GLY A 428 35.12 -3.60 3.72
C GLY A 428 34.82 -4.52 2.53
N GLY A 429 33.87 -4.16 1.67
CA GLY A 429 33.50 -4.94 0.47
C GLY A 429 33.29 -4.09 -0.79
N PRO A 430 32.94 -4.71 -1.92
CA PRO A 430 32.74 -4.00 -3.19
C PRO A 430 31.52 -3.06 -3.11
N PRO A 431 31.36 -2.10 -4.04
CA PRO A 431 30.11 -1.38 -4.21
C PRO A 431 28.94 -2.35 -4.42
N VAL A 432 27.86 -2.16 -3.66
CA VAL A 432 26.66 -2.99 -3.68
C VAL A 432 25.42 -2.16 -4.04
N GLY A 433 24.39 -2.86 -4.50
CA GLY A 433 23.10 -2.34 -4.86
C GLY A 433 21.94 -3.18 -4.32
N TRP A 434 20.76 -2.59 -4.35
CA TRP A 434 19.47 -3.17 -3.99
C TRP A 434 18.68 -3.48 -5.26
N ARG A 435 18.35 -4.75 -5.49
CA ARG A 435 17.63 -5.17 -6.70
C ARG A 435 16.12 -5.11 -6.47
N THR A 436 15.40 -4.41 -7.34
CA THR A 436 13.94 -4.22 -7.24
C THR A 436 13.25 -4.69 -8.51
N ALA A 437 12.33 -5.65 -8.36
CA ALA A 437 11.56 -6.24 -9.46
C ALA A 437 10.04 -6.07 -9.26
N ASP A 438 9.62 -5.01 -8.56
CA ASP A 438 8.24 -4.74 -8.14
C ASP A 438 7.52 -3.67 -8.97
N TYR A 439 8.02 -3.34 -10.18
CA TYR A 439 7.37 -2.38 -11.09
C TYR A 439 5.87 -2.66 -11.27
N THR A 440 5.53 -3.90 -11.64
CA THR A 440 4.13 -4.29 -11.89
C THR A 440 3.24 -4.25 -10.64
N PRO A 441 3.60 -4.90 -9.51
CA PRO A 441 2.75 -4.83 -8.33
C PRO A 441 2.67 -3.40 -7.76
N MET A 442 3.73 -2.59 -7.81
CA MET A 442 3.67 -1.18 -7.40
C MET A 442 2.68 -0.40 -8.27
N LEU A 443 2.78 -0.53 -9.60
CA LEU A 443 1.85 0.12 -10.53
C LEU A 443 0.40 -0.29 -10.29
N LEU A 444 0.15 -1.58 -10.10
CA LEU A 444 -1.17 -2.12 -9.79
C LEU A 444 -1.70 -1.59 -8.44
N LYS A 445 -0.88 -1.56 -7.39
CA LYS A 445 -1.21 -0.99 -6.08
C LYS A 445 -1.66 0.47 -6.23
N ARG A 446 -0.89 1.28 -6.97
CA ARG A 446 -1.22 2.70 -7.21
C ARG A 446 -2.48 2.89 -8.03
N MET A 447 -2.68 2.10 -9.09
CA MET A 447 -3.91 2.17 -9.89
C MET A 447 -5.16 1.86 -9.05
N LEU A 448 -5.12 0.82 -8.23
CA LEU A 448 -6.23 0.48 -7.33
C LEU A 448 -6.50 1.59 -6.29
N GLN A 449 -5.44 2.17 -5.73
CA GLN A 449 -5.55 3.30 -4.80
C GLN A 449 -6.23 4.51 -5.47
N VAL A 450 -5.80 4.90 -6.67
CA VAL A 450 -6.41 6.02 -7.42
C VAL A 450 -7.85 5.69 -7.85
N ALA A 451 -8.13 4.45 -8.27
CA ALA A 451 -9.48 4.01 -8.59
C ALA A 451 -10.42 4.10 -7.38
N GLY A 452 -9.87 3.86 -6.18
CA GLY A 452 -10.58 4.06 -4.93
C GLY A 452 -10.82 5.54 -4.60
N LEU A 453 -10.00 6.47 -5.09
CA LEU A 453 -10.08 7.91 -4.79
C LEU A 453 -10.98 8.69 -5.75
N THR A 454 -10.99 8.32 -7.05
CA THR A 454 -11.74 9.07 -8.06
C THR A 454 -13.25 8.87 -7.93
N GLN A 455 -14.00 9.98 -8.07
CA GLN A 455 -15.46 9.97 -8.20
C GLN A 455 -15.91 9.91 -9.67
N ASP A 456 -14.99 10.10 -10.62
CA ASP A 456 -15.28 9.99 -12.05
C ASP A 456 -15.35 8.51 -12.44
N LEU A 457 -16.57 8.04 -12.70
CA LEU A 457 -16.85 6.65 -13.08
C LEU A 457 -16.05 6.22 -14.32
N SER A 458 -15.88 7.12 -15.30
CA SER A 458 -15.15 6.78 -16.53
C SER A 458 -13.65 6.55 -16.27
N GLN A 459 -13.07 7.34 -15.37
CA GLN A 459 -11.68 7.17 -14.94
C GLN A 459 -11.51 5.94 -14.07
N ARG A 460 -12.48 5.68 -13.18
CA ARG A 460 -12.49 4.48 -12.36
C ARG A 460 -12.53 3.22 -13.22
N ASP A 461 -13.40 3.17 -14.22
CA ASP A 461 -13.54 2.02 -15.12
C ASP A 461 -12.26 1.79 -15.96
N ARG A 462 -11.64 2.88 -16.44
CA ARG A 462 -10.33 2.86 -17.10
C ARG A 462 -9.24 2.26 -16.23
N LEU A 463 -9.09 2.77 -15.00
CA LEU A 463 -8.10 2.27 -14.04
C LEU A 463 -8.34 0.80 -13.65
N LEU A 464 -9.59 0.41 -13.41
CA LEU A 464 -9.93 -0.97 -13.07
C LEU A 464 -9.69 -1.92 -14.25
N SER A 465 -9.94 -1.48 -15.48
CA SER A 465 -9.62 -2.27 -16.69
C SER A 465 -8.11 -2.47 -16.86
N ALA A 466 -7.31 -1.42 -16.63
CA ALA A 466 -5.85 -1.53 -16.64
C ALA A 466 -5.33 -2.40 -15.47
N ALA A 467 -5.95 -2.28 -14.29
CA ALA A 467 -5.63 -3.10 -13.12
C ALA A 467 -5.88 -4.60 -13.37
N ASP A 468 -6.98 -4.96 -14.04
CA ASP A 468 -7.26 -6.35 -14.42
C ASP A 468 -6.18 -6.91 -15.36
N ALA A 469 -5.69 -6.11 -16.33
CA ALA A 469 -4.62 -6.52 -17.24
C ALA A 469 -3.28 -6.71 -16.50
N LEU A 470 -2.95 -5.80 -15.58
CA LEU A 470 -1.79 -5.90 -14.70
C LEU A 470 -1.87 -7.13 -13.79
N PHE A 471 -3.04 -7.41 -13.23
CA PHE A 471 -3.24 -8.59 -12.40
C PHE A 471 -3.12 -9.88 -13.23
N ASP A 472 -3.67 -9.94 -14.43
CA ASP A 472 -3.51 -11.08 -15.34
C ASP A 472 -2.05 -11.29 -15.77
N HIS A 473 -1.27 -10.20 -15.88
CA HIS A 473 0.18 -10.28 -16.09
C HIS A 473 0.88 -10.92 -14.88
N LEU A 474 0.64 -10.43 -13.66
CA LEU A 474 1.21 -11.00 -12.43
C LEU A 474 0.78 -12.44 -12.20
N TRP A 475 -0.49 -12.75 -12.43
CA TRP A 475 -1.06 -14.07 -12.16
C TRP A 475 -0.44 -15.16 -13.04
N ARG A 476 -0.02 -14.81 -14.26
CA ARG A 476 0.72 -15.69 -15.18
C ARG A 476 2.17 -15.92 -14.77
N ARG A 477 2.76 -15.04 -13.95
CA ARG A 477 4.12 -15.20 -13.40
C ARG A 477 4.19 -16.16 -12.21
N ARG A 478 3.10 -16.84 -11.85
CA ARG A 478 3.12 -17.82 -10.76
C ARG A 478 3.86 -19.08 -11.16
N LEU A 479 4.57 -19.66 -10.20
CA LEU A 479 5.12 -20.98 -10.29
C LEU A 479 3.99 -21.99 -10.51
N THR A 480 4.13 -22.85 -11.52
CA THR A 480 3.09 -23.82 -11.89
C THR A 480 3.37 -25.23 -11.35
N GLN A 481 4.57 -25.48 -10.84
CA GLN A 481 5.04 -26.81 -10.42
C GLN A 481 5.75 -26.76 -9.07
N GLY A 482 5.87 -27.93 -8.43
CA GLY A 482 6.58 -28.10 -7.15
C GLY A 482 5.78 -27.62 -5.94
N ARG A 483 6.44 -27.60 -4.77
CA ARG A 483 5.83 -27.19 -3.49
C ARG A 483 5.50 -25.70 -3.43
N ALA A 484 6.16 -24.90 -4.27
CA ALA A 484 5.94 -23.45 -4.38
C ALA A 484 4.87 -23.09 -5.44
N ALA A 485 4.19 -24.09 -6.03
CA ALA A 485 3.16 -23.83 -7.03
C ALA A 485 2.06 -22.91 -6.48
N GLY A 486 1.72 -21.87 -7.24
CA GLY A 486 0.80 -20.81 -6.83
C GLY A 486 1.46 -19.58 -6.20
N LEU A 487 2.76 -19.63 -5.91
CA LEU A 487 3.57 -18.48 -5.45
C LEU A 487 4.34 -17.85 -6.61
N TRP A 488 5.01 -16.74 -6.36
CA TRP A 488 5.84 -16.02 -7.34
C TRP A 488 7.32 -16.33 -7.11
N ASP A 489 8.22 -16.21 -8.08
CA ASP A 489 8.07 -15.56 -9.38
C ASP A 489 8.64 -16.41 -10.53
N SER A 490 7.99 -16.38 -11.69
CA SER A 490 8.36 -17.05 -12.94
C SER A 490 8.21 -16.09 -14.14
N PRO A 491 9.20 -15.21 -14.39
CA PRO A 491 9.16 -14.25 -15.51
C PRO A 491 9.06 -14.91 -16.89
N SER A 492 9.65 -16.10 -17.07
CA SER A 492 9.65 -16.85 -18.32
C SER A 492 8.25 -17.23 -18.80
N SER A 493 7.29 -17.37 -17.88
CA SER A 493 5.89 -17.64 -18.19
C SER A 493 5.18 -16.50 -18.93
N VAL A 494 5.74 -15.28 -18.91
CA VAL A 494 5.16 -14.11 -19.60
C VAL A 494 6.05 -13.61 -20.73
N PHE A 495 7.37 -13.56 -20.52
CA PHE A 495 8.30 -12.99 -21.50
C PHE A 495 8.89 -14.03 -22.46
N GLY A 496 8.65 -15.32 -22.24
CA GLY A 496 9.24 -16.39 -23.05
C GLY A 496 10.77 -16.46 -22.96
N THR A 497 11.36 -15.90 -21.90
CA THR A 497 12.80 -15.93 -21.66
C THR A 497 13.28 -17.38 -21.54
N GLN A 498 14.37 -17.71 -22.24
CA GLN A 498 14.97 -19.03 -22.17
C GLN A 498 15.81 -19.14 -20.90
N GLY A 499 15.28 -19.85 -19.90
CA GLY A 499 15.96 -20.17 -18.64
C GLY A 499 15.18 -21.22 -17.85
N PRO A 500 15.84 -21.99 -16.96
CA PRO A 500 15.13 -22.90 -16.08
C PRO A 500 14.15 -22.11 -15.19
N SER A 501 12.90 -22.56 -15.11
CA SER A 501 11.94 -21.94 -14.19
C SER A 501 12.47 -22.07 -12.76
N PRO A 502 12.44 -21.00 -11.95
CA PRO A 502 12.82 -21.09 -10.55
C PRO A 502 12.01 -22.18 -9.85
N ALA A 503 12.65 -22.97 -8.99
CA ALA A 503 11.98 -23.99 -8.18
C ALA A 503 11.45 -23.43 -6.84
N ALA A 504 12.07 -22.35 -6.37
CA ALA A 504 11.79 -21.68 -5.10
C ALA A 504 11.10 -20.32 -5.33
N PRO A 505 10.22 -19.88 -4.41
CA PRO A 505 9.52 -18.62 -4.56
C PRO A 505 10.42 -17.41 -4.25
N SER A 506 10.04 -16.25 -4.78
CA SER A 506 10.45 -14.93 -4.32
C SER A 506 9.45 -14.44 -3.30
N TRP A 507 9.89 -14.32 -2.03
CA TRP A 507 9.05 -13.75 -0.98
C TRP A 507 8.79 -12.27 -1.21
N TYR A 508 9.79 -11.53 -1.69
CA TYR A 508 9.63 -10.14 -2.14
C TYR A 508 8.46 -9.97 -3.10
N LEU A 509 8.40 -10.70 -4.23
CA LEU A 509 7.29 -10.52 -5.17
C LEU A 509 5.97 -11.08 -4.64
N THR A 510 6.02 -12.19 -3.88
CA THR A 510 4.82 -12.79 -3.29
C THR A 510 4.15 -11.82 -2.30
N GLU A 511 4.94 -11.17 -1.45
CA GLU A 511 4.49 -10.16 -0.50
C GLU A 511 3.86 -8.96 -1.21
N ARG A 512 4.53 -8.40 -2.23
CA ARG A 512 4.00 -7.29 -3.03
C ARG A 512 2.64 -7.62 -3.68
N VAL A 513 2.46 -8.86 -4.14
CA VAL A 513 1.16 -9.31 -4.68
C VAL A 513 0.11 -9.44 -3.58
N VAL A 514 0.48 -9.91 -2.38
CA VAL A 514 -0.44 -9.97 -1.24
C VAL A 514 -0.88 -8.56 -0.82
N GLU A 515 0.02 -7.59 -0.75
CA GLU A 515 -0.33 -6.18 -0.48
C GLU A 515 -1.34 -5.65 -1.50
N VAL A 516 -1.10 -5.89 -2.79
CA VAL A 516 -2.02 -5.53 -3.87
C VAL A 516 -3.40 -6.15 -3.65
N LEU A 517 -3.46 -7.44 -3.30
CA LEU A 517 -4.72 -8.13 -3.05
C LEU A 517 -5.47 -7.55 -1.83
N VAL A 518 -4.76 -7.09 -0.80
CA VAL A 518 -5.35 -6.40 0.35
C VAL A 518 -5.92 -5.03 -0.07
N VAL A 519 -5.20 -4.28 -0.91
CA VAL A 519 -5.69 -3.02 -1.47
C VAL A 519 -6.92 -3.27 -2.36
N ALA A 520 -6.89 -4.32 -3.17
CA ALA A 520 -8.02 -4.73 -4.01
C ALA A 520 -9.23 -5.12 -3.16
N ALA A 521 -9.05 -5.89 -2.09
CA ALA A 521 -10.12 -6.24 -1.15
C ALA A 521 -10.75 -4.98 -0.54
N SER A 522 -9.93 -4.03 -0.10
CA SER A 522 -10.40 -2.74 0.42
C SER A 522 -11.16 -1.92 -0.61
N THR A 523 -10.72 -1.95 -1.88
CA THR A 523 -11.34 -1.22 -3.00
C THR A 523 -12.69 -1.83 -3.39
N VAL A 524 -12.80 -3.16 -3.39
CA VAL A 524 -14.04 -3.89 -3.67
C VAL A 524 -15.07 -3.73 -2.54
N SER A 525 -14.60 -3.73 -1.29
CA SER A 525 -15.46 -3.52 -0.12
C SER A 525 -15.86 -2.06 0.10
N ALA A 526 -15.23 -1.11 -0.60
CA ALA A 526 -15.59 0.29 -0.53
C ALA A 526 -17.01 0.53 -1.09
N ARG A 527 -17.67 1.58 -0.59
CA ARG A 527 -18.99 1.98 -1.10
C ARG A 527 -18.91 2.23 -2.61
N PRO A 528 -19.96 1.87 -3.39
CA PRO A 528 -20.04 2.21 -4.81
C PRO A 528 -19.81 3.70 -5.03
N ALA A 529 -19.17 4.05 -6.15
CA ALA A 529 -18.97 5.45 -6.51
C ALA A 529 -20.32 6.18 -6.60
N ARG A 530 -20.36 7.40 -6.05
CA ARG A 530 -21.58 8.21 -6.02
C ARG A 530 -21.79 8.82 -7.41
N SER A 531 -22.91 8.48 -8.03
CA SER A 531 -23.35 9.16 -9.25
C SER A 531 -24.29 10.30 -8.86
N PRO A 532 -23.94 11.57 -9.13
CA PRO A 532 -24.82 12.70 -8.87
C PRO A 532 -26.18 12.53 -9.53
N LEU A 533 -26.20 12.02 -10.77
CA LEU A 533 -27.43 11.72 -11.50
C LEU A 533 -28.32 10.70 -10.78
N LEU A 534 -27.73 9.64 -10.20
CA LEU A 534 -28.52 8.65 -9.47
C LEU A 534 -28.97 9.16 -8.10
N LEU A 535 -28.19 10.03 -7.45
CA LEU A 535 -28.57 10.68 -6.21
C LEU A 535 -29.78 11.59 -6.43
N ASP A 536 -29.72 12.45 -7.45
CA ASP A 536 -30.81 13.34 -7.83
C ASP A 536 -32.06 12.53 -8.18
N LEU A 537 -31.92 11.50 -9.01
CA LEU A 537 -33.03 10.62 -9.40
C LEU A 537 -33.63 9.88 -8.20
N ALA A 538 -32.81 9.30 -7.32
CA ALA A 538 -33.29 8.63 -6.11
C ALA A 538 -34.07 9.60 -5.21
N GLY A 539 -33.56 10.84 -5.05
CA GLY A 539 -34.20 11.87 -4.25
C GLY A 539 -35.52 12.36 -4.83
N GLU A 540 -35.64 12.50 -6.15
CA GLU A 540 -36.90 12.85 -6.82
C GLU A 540 -37.93 11.72 -6.69
N LEU A 541 -37.55 10.47 -6.95
CA LEU A 541 -38.45 9.31 -6.84
C LEU A 541 -38.92 9.07 -5.40
N LEU A 542 -38.04 9.23 -4.42
CA LEU A 542 -38.39 9.12 -3.01
C LEU A 542 -39.44 10.18 -2.63
N ARG A 543 -39.23 11.44 -3.01
CA ARG A 543 -40.19 12.54 -2.73
C ARG A 543 -41.57 12.28 -3.35
N GLU A 544 -41.60 11.80 -4.59
CA GLU A 544 -42.86 11.43 -5.25
C GLU A 544 -43.55 10.27 -4.52
N ALA A 545 -42.81 9.21 -4.20
CA ALA A 545 -43.35 8.03 -3.54
C ALA A 545 -43.88 8.33 -2.13
N GLU A 546 -43.17 9.14 -1.35
CA GLU A 546 -43.63 9.63 -0.04
C GLU A 546 -44.91 10.46 -0.15
N HIS A 547 -44.98 11.33 -1.15
CA HIS A 547 -46.18 12.13 -1.40
C HIS A 547 -47.39 11.25 -1.73
N LEU A 548 -47.22 10.27 -2.64
CA LEU A 548 -48.28 9.34 -3.01
C LEU A 548 -48.67 8.40 -1.87
N PHE A 549 -47.71 7.94 -1.07
CA PHE A 549 -47.99 7.15 0.13
C PHE A 549 -48.79 7.96 1.15
N ALA A 550 -48.43 9.23 1.38
CA ALA A 550 -49.21 10.10 2.26
C ALA A 550 -50.65 10.31 1.74
N GLN A 551 -50.86 10.46 0.44
CA GLN A 551 -52.21 10.51 -0.15
C GLN A 551 -52.99 9.21 0.05
N GLU A 552 -52.30 8.07 -0.06
CA GLU A 552 -52.89 6.74 0.10
C GLU A 552 -53.34 6.50 1.54
N MET A 553 -52.52 6.90 2.53
CA MET A 553 -52.86 6.83 3.96
C MET A 553 -54.04 7.72 4.36
N MET A 554 -54.32 8.78 3.58
CA MET A 554 -55.47 9.67 3.78
C MET A 554 -56.74 9.17 3.08
N SER A 555 -56.63 8.12 2.26
CA SER A 555 -57.75 7.59 1.50
C SER A 555 -58.55 6.55 2.31
N PRO A 556 -59.82 6.27 1.94
CA PRO A 556 -60.63 5.27 2.63
C PRO A 556 -59.95 3.89 2.58
N PRO A 557 -59.94 3.14 3.69
CA PRO A 557 -59.30 1.83 3.74
C PRO A 557 -59.98 0.87 2.76
N LEU A 558 -59.17 0.14 1.99
CA LEU A 558 -59.64 -1.01 1.23
C LEU A 558 -59.92 -2.13 2.23
N SER A 559 -61.07 -2.79 2.14
CA SER A 559 -61.49 -3.85 3.06
C SER A 559 -60.73 -5.19 2.89
N ASP A 560 -59.58 -5.17 2.20
CA ASP A 560 -58.81 -6.36 1.81
C ASP A 560 -57.50 -6.39 2.61
N SER A 561 -57.26 -7.48 3.35
CA SER A 561 -56.05 -7.66 4.17
C SER A 561 -54.76 -7.60 3.35
N SER A 562 -54.82 -7.94 2.05
CA SER A 562 -53.66 -7.84 1.18
C SER A 562 -53.21 -6.40 0.88
N ALA A 563 -54.11 -5.41 1.03
CA ALA A 563 -53.78 -4.00 0.89
C ALA A 563 -53.02 -3.45 2.10
N GLU A 564 -53.35 -3.92 3.31
CA GLU A 564 -52.62 -3.55 4.53
C GLU A 564 -51.18 -4.09 4.50
N ASP A 565 -50.99 -5.34 4.10
CA ASP A 565 -49.65 -5.93 3.94
C ASP A 565 -48.79 -5.16 2.92
N LEU A 566 -49.42 -4.67 1.83
CA LEU A 566 -48.74 -3.87 0.81
C LEU A 566 -48.30 -2.50 1.36
N LEU A 567 -49.14 -1.85 2.16
CA LEU A 567 -48.81 -0.55 2.78
C LEU A 567 -47.65 -0.69 3.78
N VAL A 568 -47.63 -1.76 4.58
CA VAL A 568 -46.52 -2.05 5.50
C VAL A 568 -45.22 -2.27 4.72
N ARG A 569 -45.27 -3.00 3.60
CA ARG A 569 -44.11 -3.18 2.72
C ARG A 569 -43.64 -1.85 2.13
N ILE A 570 -44.54 -1.05 1.55
CA ILE A 570 -44.20 0.26 0.99
C ILE A 570 -43.53 1.15 2.05
N GLU A 571 -44.04 1.17 3.29
CA GLU A 571 -43.44 1.95 4.37
C GLU A 571 -42.02 1.47 4.72
N ALA A 572 -41.81 0.15 4.75
CA ALA A 572 -40.49 -0.44 4.97
C ALA A 572 -39.52 -0.08 3.83
N ASP A 573 -39.95 -0.22 2.57
CA ASP A 573 -39.16 0.11 1.39
C ASP A 573 -38.79 1.60 1.38
N LEU A 574 -39.73 2.51 1.67
CA LEU A 574 -39.44 3.95 1.73
C LEU A 574 -38.46 4.30 2.85
N ARG A 575 -38.55 3.63 4.00
CA ARG A 575 -37.57 3.78 5.09
C ARG A 575 -36.18 3.31 4.65
N GLU A 576 -36.10 2.15 4.00
CA GLU A 576 -34.84 1.63 3.47
C GLU A 576 -34.28 2.53 2.35
N VAL A 577 -35.12 3.08 1.48
CA VAL A 577 -34.70 4.06 0.46
C VAL A 577 -34.03 5.25 1.12
N ARG A 578 -34.60 5.84 2.18
CA ARG A 578 -33.99 6.98 2.91
C ARG A 578 -32.58 6.65 3.42
N ASP A 579 -32.42 5.46 4.00
CA ASP A 579 -31.14 5.01 4.53
C ASP A 579 -30.13 4.72 3.40
N LEU A 580 -30.61 4.32 2.22
CA LEU A 580 -29.79 3.92 1.08
C LEU A 580 -29.48 5.04 0.08
N VAL A 581 -30.21 6.16 0.02
CA VAL A 581 -30.01 7.21 -1.00
C VAL A 581 -28.54 7.61 -1.10
N GLU A 582 -27.89 7.90 0.03
CA GLU A 582 -26.49 8.33 0.06
C GLU A 582 -25.46 7.20 -0.04
N LEU A 583 -25.88 5.95 0.21
CA LEU A 583 -25.02 4.77 0.32
C LEU A 583 -24.98 3.95 -0.96
N ARG A 584 -26.14 3.75 -1.58
CA ARG A 584 -26.40 2.90 -2.75
C ARG A 584 -27.52 3.51 -3.60
N PRO A 585 -27.27 4.67 -4.26
CA PRO A 585 -28.32 5.41 -4.95
C PRO A 585 -29.02 4.59 -6.06
N GLY A 586 -28.31 3.68 -6.74
CA GLY A 586 -28.93 2.77 -7.70
C GLY A 586 -29.93 1.79 -7.09
N THR A 587 -29.62 1.24 -5.90
CA THR A 587 -30.56 0.38 -5.16
C THR A 587 -31.74 1.19 -4.64
N ALA A 588 -31.47 2.40 -4.14
CA ALA A 588 -32.52 3.33 -3.70
C ALA A 588 -33.49 3.68 -4.85
N VAL A 589 -32.99 3.94 -6.07
CA VAL A 589 -33.84 4.12 -7.26
C VAL A 589 -34.72 2.90 -7.51
N ALA A 590 -34.16 1.69 -7.47
CA ALA A 590 -34.92 0.47 -7.73
C ALA A 590 -36.04 0.25 -6.71
N LEU A 591 -35.74 0.42 -5.41
CA LEU A 591 -36.73 0.31 -4.33
C LEU A 591 -37.79 1.41 -4.42
N ALA A 592 -37.42 2.66 -4.72
CA ALA A 592 -38.38 3.74 -4.91
C ALA A 592 -39.31 3.48 -6.10
N GLN A 593 -38.80 2.91 -7.20
CA GLN A 593 -39.63 2.49 -8.34
C GLN A 593 -40.59 1.35 -7.98
N GLU A 594 -40.17 0.42 -7.12
CA GLU A 594 -41.02 -0.66 -6.62
C GLU A 594 -42.15 -0.11 -5.75
N ALA A 595 -41.84 0.77 -4.79
CA ALA A 595 -42.83 1.47 -3.97
C ALA A 595 -43.85 2.25 -4.83
N LEU A 596 -43.41 2.97 -5.87
CA LEU A 596 -44.30 3.67 -6.80
C LEU A 596 -45.22 2.72 -7.58
N ARG A 597 -44.72 1.56 -8.00
CA ARG A 597 -45.52 0.53 -8.69
C ARG A 597 -46.60 -0.03 -7.76
N ASP A 598 -46.25 -0.30 -6.51
CA ASP A 598 -47.16 -0.81 -5.50
C ASP A 598 -48.25 0.22 -5.15
N LEU A 599 -47.87 1.50 -4.95
CA LEU A 599 -48.81 2.61 -4.77
C LEU A 599 -49.78 2.74 -5.95
N HIS A 600 -49.26 2.64 -7.18
CA HIS A 600 -50.13 2.66 -8.37
C HIS A 600 -51.10 1.48 -8.41
N ALA A 601 -50.68 0.29 -7.97
CA ALA A 601 -51.55 -0.88 -7.89
C ALA A 601 -52.71 -0.67 -6.91
N LEU A 602 -52.46 -0.06 -5.75
CA LEU A 602 -53.49 0.30 -4.76
C LEU A 602 -54.51 1.29 -5.33
N VAL A 603 -54.04 2.36 -5.97
CA VAL A 603 -54.93 3.35 -6.63
C VAL A 603 -55.81 2.69 -7.68
N ARG A 604 -55.26 1.77 -8.48
CA ARG A 604 -56.03 1.01 -9.48
C ARG A 604 -57.05 0.08 -8.85
N ALA A 605 -56.69 -0.61 -7.77
CA ALA A 605 -57.60 -1.49 -7.04
C ALA A 605 -58.79 -0.69 -6.50
N ARG A 606 -58.54 0.49 -5.90
CA ARG A 606 -59.60 1.40 -5.44
C ARG A 606 -60.48 1.91 -6.57
N THR A 607 -59.89 2.32 -7.69
CA THR A 607 -60.65 2.81 -8.86
C THR A 607 -61.56 1.71 -9.44
N ARG A 608 -61.15 0.44 -9.35
CA ARG A 608 -62.01 -0.69 -9.73
C ARG A 608 -63.12 -0.93 -8.72
N ALA A 609 -62.80 -0.91 -7.42
CA ALA A 609 -63.79 -1.11 -6.36
C ALA A 609 -64.91 -0.04 -6.41
N THR A 610 -64.55 1.21 -6.74
CA THR A 610 -65.50 2.33 -6.89
C THR A 610 -66.29 2.34 -8.20
N ARG A 611 -65.89 1.56 -9.22
CA ARG A 611 -66.61 1.42 -10.50
C ARG A 611 -67.43 0.12 -10.61
N GLY A 612 -67.13 -0.87 -9.77
CA GLY A 612 -67.78 -2.19 -9.76
C GLY A 612 -68.83 -2.37 -8.66
N GLY A 613 -68.94 -1.42 -7.72
CA GLY A 613 -70.10 -1.24 -6.85
C GLY A 613 -71.00 -0.15 -7.40
#